data_AF-A0A0C2XBV5-F1
#
_entry.id   AF-A0A0C2XBV5-F1
#
_cell.length_a   1.000
_cell.length_b   1.000
_cell.length_c   1.000
_cell.angle_alpha   90.00
_cell.angle_beta   90.00
_cell.angle_gamma   90.00
#
_symmetry.space_group_name_H-M   'P 1'
#
loop_
_entity.id
_entity.type
_entity.pdbx_description
1 polymer ?
#
loop_
_entity_poly.entity_id
_entity_poly.type
_entity_poly.pdbx_seq_one_letter_code
_entity_poly.pdbx_strand_id
1 'polypeptide(L)'
;MSSEQVAPFHGDKDDENPEDFLRSFFRCMGMSTDDIKKQQFPNFLQADSVADEWYEDLSAADRASWATIESAFRKRWPRKQQVKKTKEEYEEEIAGLLLNIEDLGKKEKVAGRDVYSHIAWADKMATIVRGAKLEDTTTYIGQVRKKLPKLLREKIGAGHEDWTSFLKAVRDVDTDHIREGVAIW
;
A
#
# COMPACT_ATOMS: atom_id res chain seq x y z
N MET A 1 4.69 -1.80 -27.96
CA MET A 1 5.37 -1.02 -26.90
C MET A 1 4.51 0.22 -26.69
N SER A 2 3.51 0.15 -25.82
CA SER A 2 2.71 1.33 -25.50
C SER A 2 3.60 2.24 -24.67
N SER A 3 3.93 3.42 -25.19
CA SER A 3 4.47 4.51 -24.41
C SER A 3 3.48 4.74 -23.26
N GLU A 4 3.90 4.47 -22.04
CA GLU A 4 3.14 4.76 -20.82
C GLU A 4 3.03 6.29 -20.76
N GLN A 5 1.99 6.83 -21.40
CA GLN A 5 1.75 8.25 -21.50
C GLN A 5 1.41 8.71 -20.08
N VAL A 6 2.27 9.55 -19.50
CA VAL A 6 1.97 10.18 -18.21
C VAL A 6 0.66 10.94 -18.39
N ALA A 7 -0.33 10.62 -17.56
CA ALA A 7 -1.63 11.27 -17.64
C ALA A 7 -1.45 12.78 -17.39
N PRO A 8 -2.04 13.66 -18.23
CA PRO A 8 -2.00 15.10 -18.01
C PRO A 8 -2.63 15.46 -16.67
N PHE A 9 -2.00 16.35 -15.91
CA PHE A 9 -2.50 16.80 -14.61
C PHE A 9 -3.50 17.94 -14.79
N HIS A 10 -4.70 17.79 -14.21
CA HIS A 10 -5.78 18.77 -14.31
C HIS A 10 -5.81 19.70 -13.09
N GLY A 11 -5.44 19.18 -11.91
CA GLY A 11 -5.32 19.94 -10.68
C GLY A 11 -6.62 20.12 -9.91
N ASP A 12 -7.73 19.59 -10.41
CA ASP A 12 -9.08 19.70 -9.84
C ASP A 12 -9.79 18.34 -9.66
N LYS A 13 -9.15 17.24 -10.07
CA LYS A 13 -9.72 15.90 -9.96
C LYS A 13 -9.43 15.24 -8.61
N ASP A 14 -10.43 14.56 -8.07
CA ASP A 14 -10.33 13.88 -6.77
C ASP A 14 -9.38 12.66 -6.80
N ASP A 15 -9.32 11.97 -7.94
CA ASP A 15 -8.45 10.81 -8.18
C ASP A 15 -7.00 11.18 -8.54
N GLU A 16 -6.72 12.47 -8.77
CA GLU A 16 -5.36 12.94 -9.01
C GLU A 16 -4.57 13.09 -7.70
N ASN A 17 -3.36 12.53 -7.70
CA ASN A 17 -2.37 12.72 -6.65
C ASN A 17 -1.22 13.61 -7.17
N PRO A 18 -1.10 14.86 -6.68
CA PRO A 18 -0.06 15.80 -7.11
C PRO A 18 1.37 15.26 -6.97
N GLU A 19 1.62 14.40 -5.96
CA GLU A 19 2.93 13.79 -5.77
C GLU A 19 3.24 12.68 -6.77
N ASP A 20 2.24 11.87 -7.13
CA ASP A 20 2.42 10.80 -8.11
C ASP A 20 2.60 11.39 -9.51
N PHE A 21 1.95 12.53 -9.79
CA PHE A 21 2.22 13.32 -10.98
C PHE A 21 3.66 13.82 -11.02
N LEU A 22 4.15 14.51 -9.97
CA LEU A 22 5.53 14.99 -9.92
C LEU A 22 6.54 13.85 -10.09
N ARG A 23 6.31 12.71 -9.43
CA ARG A 23 7.17 11.52 -9.59
C ARG A 23 7.14 10.96 -11.00
N SER A 24 5.98 10.95 -11.65
CA SER A 24 5.84 10.50 -13.05
C SER A 24 6.54 11.45 -14.01
N PHE A 25 6.41 12.76 -13.80
CA PHE A 25 7.16 13.79 -14.52
C PHE A 25 8.67 13.57 -14.35
N PHE A 26 9.18 13.43 -13.13
CA PHE A 26 10.61 13.16 -12.90
C PHE A 26 11.08 11.84 -13.51
N ARG A 27 10.25 10.80 -13.48
CA ARG A 27 10.55 9.50 -14.12
C ARG A 27 10.66 9.63 -15.63
N CYS A 28 9.83 10.48 -16.25
CA CYS A 28 9.88 10.77 -17.68
C CYS A 28 11.08 11.65 -18.06
N MET A 29 11.38 12.67 -17.24
CA MET A 29 12.48 13.61 -17.46
C MET A 29 13.86 13.01 -17.14
N GLY A 30 13.94 11.97 -16.31
CA GLY A 30 15.21 11.31 -15.96
C GLY A 30 16.27 12.30 -15.44
N MET A 31 17.47 12.27 -16.05
CA MET A 31 18.61 13.12 -15.70
C MET A 31 18.67 14.45 -16.48
N SER A 32 17.55 14.89 -17.08
CA SER A 32 17.50 16.16 -17.81
C SER A 32 17.82 17.36 -16.89
N THR A 33 18.34 18.43 -17.50
CA THR A 33 18.64 19.68 -16.81
C THR A 33 17.34 20.39 -16.40
N ASP A 34 17.45 21.27 -15.41
CA ASP A 34 16.30 22.00 -14.88
C ASP A 34 15.66 22.95 -15.91
N ASP A 35 16.45 23.45 -16.87
CA ASP A 35 15.92 24.23 -17.99
C ASP A 35 15.01 23.40 -18.90
N ILE A 36 15.39 22.15 -19.18
CA ILE A 36 14.57 21.24 -19.99
C ILE A 36 13.32 20.85 -19.21
N LYS A 37 13.43 20.58 -17.89
CA LYS A 37 12.27 20.31 -17.03
C LYS A 37 11.28 21.47 -17.05
N LYS A 38 11.77 22.70 -16.88
CA LYS A 38 10.93 23.90 -16.95
C LYS A 38 10.17 24.00 -18.27
N GLN A 39 10.85 23.80 -19.40
CA GLN A 39 10.24 23.88 -20.73
C GLN A 39 9.21 22.77 -20.97
N GLN A 40 9.45 21.57 -20.43
CA GLN A 40 8.59 20.42 -20.65
C GLN A 40 7.41 20.37 -19.69
N PHE A 41 7.52 20.92 -18.48
CA PHE A 41 6.48 20.88 -17.46
C PHE A 41 5.07 21.29 -17.92
N PRO A 42 4.85 22.41 -18.64
CA PRO A 42 3.50 22.77 -19.13
C PRO A 42 2.92 21.71 -20.08
N ASN A 43 3.75 20.95 -20.82
CA ASN A 43 3.26 19.89 -21.69
C ASN A 43 2.68 18.68 -20.93
N PHE A 44 2.91 18.62 -19.62
CA PHE A 44 2.33 17.59 -18.73
C PHE A 44 1.09 18.09 -17.99
N LEU A 45 0.70 19.35 -18.20
CA LEU A 45 -0.56 19.89 -17.70
C LEU A 45 -1.64 19.71 -18.78
N GLN A 46 -2.87 19.45 -18.36
CA GLN A 46 -3.98 19.38 -19.32
C GLN A 46 -4.30 20.80 -19.79
N ALA A 47 -4.34 21.02 -21.11
CA ALA A 47 -4.76 22.30 -21.68
C ALA A 47 -6.14 22.73 -21.15
N ASP A 48 -6.29 24.03 -20.85
CA ASP A 48 -7.52 24.63 -20.29
C ASP A 48 -7.95 24.04 -18.92
N SER A 49 -7.00 23.44 -18.18
CA SER A 49 -7.26 22.95 -16.83
C SER A 49 -6.85 23.97 -15.77
N VAL A 50 -7.33 23.76 -14.54
CA VAL A 50 -6.95 24.57 -13.36
C VAL A 50 -5.44 24.58 -13.15
N ALA A 51 -4.75 23.49 -13.51
CA ALA A 51 -3.30 23.42 -13.42
C ALA A 51 -2.59 24.25 -14.50
N ASP A 52 -3.12 24.29 -15.72
CA ASP A 52 -2.58 25.07 -16.84
C ASP A 52 -2.80 26.57 -16.61
N GLU A 53 -4.02 26.97 -16.22
CA GLU A 53 -4.32 28.36 -15.80
C GLU A 53 -3.41 28.81 -14.65
N TRP A 54 -3.21 27.95 -13.64
CA TRP A 54 -2.30 28.26 -12.55
C TRP A 54 -0.85 28.46 -13.03
N TYR A 55 -0.37 27.63 -13.94
CA TYR A 55 0.97 27.76 -14.48
C TYR A 55 1.12 29.07 -15.28
N GLU A 56 0.09 29.44 -16.05
CA GLU A 56 0.03 30.70 -16.78
C GLU A 56 -0.16 31.95 -15.91
N ASP A 57 -0.63 31.80 -14.67
CA ASP A 57 -0.69 32.86 -13.68
C ASP A 57 0.60 33.01 -12.85
N LEU A 58 1.56 32.07 -12.96
CA LEU A 58 2.83 32.17 -12.23
C LEU A 58 3.65 33.37 -12.71
N SER A 59 4.21 34.11 -11.74
CA SER A 59 5.09 35.24 -12.03
C SER A 59 6.38 34.82 -12.74
N ALA A 60 7.03 35.76 -13.44
CA ALA A 60 8.33 35.52 -14.07
C ALA A 60 9.41 35.06 -13.06
N ALA A 61 9.30 35.48 -11.80
CA ALA A 61 10.18 35.04 -10.72
C ALA A 61 9.91 33.58 -10.32
N ASP A 62 8.64 33.17 -10.27
CA ASP A 62 8.26 31.79 -9.93
C ASP A 62 8.56 30.82 -11.08
N ARG A 63 8.56 31.28 -12.34
CA ARG A 63 9.01 30.50 -13.51
C ARG A 63 10.53 30.59 -13.76
N ALA A 64 11.29 31.32 -12.94
CA ALA A 64 12.72 31.53 -13.19
C ALA A 64 13.51 30.21 -13.17
N SER A 65 13.18 29.31 -12.24
CA SER A 65 13.86 28.04 -12.04
C SER A 65 12.87 26.89 -11.84
N TRP A 66 13.33 25.65 -12.08
CA TRP A 66 12.54 24.47 -11.73
C TRP A 66 12.19 24.43 -10.23
N ALA A 67 13.14 24.81 -9.36
CA ALA A 67 12.94 24.81 -7.91
C ALA A 67 11.81 25.76 -7.47
N THR A 68 11.68 26.92 -8.11
CA THR A 68 10.60 27.88 -7.82
C THR A 68 9.25 27.36 -8.32
N ILE A 69 9.21 26.72 -9.49
CA ILE A 69 8.00 26.07 -10.03
C ILE A 69 7.55 24.93 -9.12
N GLU A 70 8.47 24.05 -8.71
CA GLU A 70 8.16 22.93 -7.81
C GLU A 70 7.66 23.40 -6.45
N SER A 71 8.26 24.45 -5.89
CA SER A 71 7.83 25.07 -4.64
C SER A 71 6.42 25.66 -4.76
N ALA A 72 6.15 26.41 -5.83
CA ALA A 72 4.83 26.97 -6.11
C ALA A 72 3.78 25.87 -6.33
N PHE A 73 4.14 24.80 -7.03
CA PHE A 73 3.27 23.65 -7.27
C PHE A 73 2.87 22.98 -5.95
N ARG A 74 3.84 22.66 -5.09
CA ARG A 74 3.57 22.04 -3.78
C ARG A 74 2.82 22.96 -2.82
N LYS A 75 2.91 24.28 -3.01
CA LYS A 75 2.11 25.26 -2.26
C LYS A 75 0.65 25.28 -2.71
N ARG A 76 0.40 25.16 -4.01
CA ARG A 76 -0.95 25.13 -4.59
C ARG A 76 -1.64 23.78 -4.37
N TRP A 77 -0.91 22.69 -4.57
CA TRP A 77 -1.36 21.32 -4.33
C TRP A 77 -0.48 20.66 -3.27
N PRO A 78 -0.79 20.86 -1.98
CA PRO A 78 -0.06 20.21 -0.91
C PRO A 78 -0.23 18.69 -1.00
N ARG A 79 0.77 17.95 -0.50
CA ARG A 79 0.67 16.50 -0.38
C ARG A 79 -0.60 16.15 0.38
N LYS A 80 -1.51 15.40 -0.26
CA LYS A 80 -2.64 14.79 0.44
C LYS A 80 -2.03 13.97 1.58
N GLN A 81 -2.20 14.42 2.82
CA GLN A 81 -1.69 13.71 3.98
C GLN A 81 -2.50 12.42 4.07
N GLN A 82 -1.90 11.30 3.69
CA GLN A 82 -2.52 10.00 3.91
C GLN A 82 -2.87 9.93 5.39
N VAL A 83 -4.15 9.75 5.71
CA VAL A 83 -4.60 9.48 7.07
C VAL A 83 -3.80 8.27 7.52
N LYS A 84 -2.87 8.50 8.44
CA LYS A 84 -2.16 7.41 9.10
C LYS A 84 -3.23 6.75 9.95
N LYS A 85 -3.59 5.52 9.62
CA LYS A 85 -4.52 4.74 10.45
C LYS A 85 -4.07 4.85 11.91
N THR A 86 -5.01 5.16 12.80
CA THR A 86 -4.69 5.27 14.22
C THR A 86 -4.36 3.89 14.79
N LYS A 87 -3.83 3.85 16.00
CA LYS A 87 -3.52 2.58 16.67
C LYS A 87 -4.80 1.74 16.87
N GLU A 88 -5.91 2.41 17.13
CA GLU A 88 -7.23 1.82 17.32
C GLU A 88 -7.75 1.20 16.03
N GLU A 89 -7.62 1.86 14.88
CA GLU A 89 -7.99 1.29 13.57
C GLU A 89 -7.15 0.05 13.23
N TYR A 90 -5.85 0.05 13.54
CA TYR A 90 -5.02 -1.14 13.39
C TYR A 90 -5.42 -2.27 14.36
N GLU A 91 -5.81 -1.95 15.58
CA GLU A 91 -6.31 -2.94 16.54
C GLU A 91 -7.61 -3.58 16.05
N GLU A 92 -8.55 -2.78 15.53
CA GLU A 92 -9.79 -3.27 14.93
C GLU A 92 -9.51 -4.17 13.71
N GLU A 93 -8.56 -3.79 12.84
CA GLU A 93 -8.16 -4.61 11.70
C GLU A 93 -7.50 -5.93 12.11
N ILE A 94 -6.58 -5.91 13.07
CA ILE A 94 -5.93 -7.12 13.61
C ILE A 94 -6.98 -8.03 14.27
N ALA A 95 -7.92 -7.45 15.03
CA ALA A 95 -8.95 -8.19 15.72
C ALA A 95 -10.05 -8.73 14.78
N GLY A 96 -10.30 -8.04 13.67
CA GLY A 96 -11.34 -8.32 12.68
C GLY A 96 -10.88 -9.25 11.54
N LEU A 97 -9.58 -9.38 11.27
CA LEU A 97 -9.06 -10.28 10.26
C LEU A 97 -9.13 -11.75 10.74
N LEU A 98 -10.29 -12.37 10.56
CA LEU A 98 -10.57 -13.76 10.93
C LEU A 98 -10.23 -14.73 9.79
N LEU A 99 -9.79 -15.92 10.16
CA LEU A 99 -9.66 -17.07 9.25
C LEU A 99 -10.71 -18.10 9.65
N ASN A 100 -11.72 -18.30 8.80
CA ASN A 100 -12.77 -19.28 9.05
C ASN A 100 -12.28 -20.70 8.75
N ILE A 101 -12.76 -21.68 9.51
CA ILE A 101 -12.42 -23.09 9.29
C ILE A 101 -12.91 -23.58 7.92
N GLU A 102 -14.05 -23.05 7.44
CA GLU A 102 -14.63 -23.39 6.15
C GLU A 102 -13.75 -22.96 4.97
N ASP A 103 -12.93 -21.92 5.16
CA ASP A 103 -12.01 -21.42 4.14
C ASP A 103 -10.62 -22.04 4.26
N LEU A 104 -10.39 -22.83 5.31
CA LEU A 104 -9.11 -23.45 5.56
C LEU A 104 -8.79 -24.51 4.50
N GLY A 105 -7.62 -24.39 3.85
CA GLY A 105 -7.19 -25.30 2.80
C GLY A 105 -7.76 -25.00 1.41
N LYS A 106 -8.62 -23.99 1.27
CA LYS A 106 -9.00 -23.46 -0.05
C LYS A 106 -7.82 -22.73 -0.68
N LYS A 107 -7.79 -22.71 -2.00
CA LYS A 107 -6.87 -21.87 -2.77
C LYS A 107 -7.57 -20.56 -3.10
N GLU A 108 -6.95 -19.45 -2.75
CA GLU A 108 -7.35 -18.12 -3.19
C GLU A 108 -6.30 -17.54 -4.14
N LYS A 109 -6.74 -16.75 -5.11
CA LYS A 109 -5.85 -16.14 -6.08
C LYS A 109 -5.33 -14.81 -5.55
N VAL A 110 -4.09 -14.79 -5.07
CA VAL A 110 -3.43 -13.58 -4.57
C VAL A 110 -2.34 -13.16 -5.55
N ALA A 111 -2.39 -11.91 -6.02
CA ALA A 111 -1.41 -11.36 -6.98
C ALA A 111 -1.19 -12.26 -8.22
N GLY A 112 -2.25 -12.91 -8.70
CA GLY A 112 -2.20 -13.79 -9.87
C GLY A 112 -1.69 -15.22 -9.61
N ARG A 113 -1.37 -15.58 -8.35
CA ARG A 113 -0.94 -16.93 -7.95
C ARG A 113 -1.98 -17.59 -7.04
N ASP A 114 -2.14 -18.90 -7.18
CA ASP A 114 -2.95 -19.68 -6.26
C ASP A 114 -2.19 -19.90 -4.96
N VAL A 115 -2.72 -19.35 -3.86
CA VAL A 115 -2.14 -19.42 -2.51
C VAL A 115 -3.18 -20.00 -1.57
N TYR A 116 -2.77 -20.85 -0.63
CA TYR A 116 -3.71 -21.39 0.36
C TYR A 116 -4.20 -20.30 1.32
N SER A 117 -5.47 -20.36 1.72
CA SER A 117 -6.11 -19.31 2.51
C SER A 117 -5.41 -18.99 3.84
N HIS A 118 -4.74 -19.95 4.47
CA HIS A 118 -3.97 -19.68 5.69
C HIS A 118 -2.67 -18.89 5.43
N ILE A 119 -2.02 -19.13 4.28
CA ILE A 119 -0.84 -18.37 3.83
C ILE A 119 -1.26 -16.95 3.45
N ALA A 120 -2.32 -16.83 2.66
CA ALA A 120 -2.86 -15.54 2.24
C ALA A 120 -3.39 -14.72 3.43
N TRP A 121 -4.01 -15.35 4.42
CA TRP A 121 -4.35 -14.71 5.69
C TRP A 121 -3.11 -14.22 6.42
N ALA A 122 -2.06 -15.04 6.52
CA ALA A 122 -0.81 -14.66 7.18
C ALA A 122 -0.12 -13.47 6.47
N ASP A 123 -0.19 -13.40 5.14
CA ASP A 123 0.34 -12.29 4.34
C ASP A 123 -0.46 -10.99 4.54
N LYS A 124 -1.80 -11.09 4.59
CA LYS A 124 -2.67 -9.95 4.91
C LYS A 124 -2.38 -9.44 6.33
N MET A 125 -2.28 -10.34 7.30
CA MET A 125 -1.96 -10.01 8.69
C MET A 125 -0.57 -9.39 8.83
N ALA A 126 0.45 -9.90 8.12
CA ALA A 126 1.80 -9.32 8.10
C ALA A 126 1.79 -7.86 7.62
N THR A 127 0.97 -7.55 6.62
CA THR A 127 0.84 -6.18 6.08
C THR A 127 0.25 -5.23 7.12
N ILE A 128 -0.80 -5.66 7.84
CA ILE A 128 -1.45 -4.86 8.89
C ILE A 128 -0.48 -4.63 10.06
N VAL A 129 0.19 -5.69 10.53
CA VAL A 129 1.15 -5.64 11.64
C VAL A 129 2.34 -4.73 11.33
N ARG A 130 2.86 -4.77 10.09
CA ARG A 130 3.90 -3.85 9.62
C ARG A 130 3.42 -2.40 9.58
N GLY A 131 2.19 -2.17 9.11
CA GLY A 131 1.56 -0.85 9.16
C GLY A 131 1.45 -0.31 10.59
N ALA A 132 1.13 -1.18 11.54
CA ALA A 132 1.04 -0.89 12.97
C ALA A 132 2.41 -0.83 13.68
N LYS A 133 3.50 -1.22 13.02
CA LYS A 133 4.86 -1.34 13.60
C LYS A 133 4.93 -2.27 14.81
N LEU A 134 4.19 -3.38 14.76
CA LEU A 134 4.12 -4.36 15.85
C LEU A 134 4.95 -5.63 15.59
N GLU A 135 5.70 -5.69 14.47
CA GLU A 135 6.40 -6.89 13.98
C GLU A 135 7.26 -7.58 15.05
N ASP A 136 8.00 -6.81 15.85
CA ASP A 136 8.92 -7.31 16.89
C ASP A 136 8.27 -7.41 18.28
N THR A 137 6.94 -7.39 18.37
CA THR A 137 6.20 -7.42 19.63
C THR A 137 5.30 -8.64 19.74
N THR A 138 4.89 -8.97 20.97
CA THR A 138 3.88 -10.01 21.23
C THR A 138 2.45 -9.46 21.31
N THR A 139 2.29 -8.15 21.07
CA THR A 139 1.01 -7.44 21.25
C THR A 139 -0.06 -8.06 20.36
N TYR A 140 -1.21 -8.41 20.94
CA TYR A 140 -2.36 -9.04 20.28
C TYR A 140 -2.18 -10.46 19.72
N ILE A 141 -0.96 -11.03 19.65
CA ILE A 141 -0.74 -12.41 19.15
C ILE A 141 -1.61 -13.41 19.90
N GLY A 142 -1.63 -13.34 21.23
CA GLY A 142 -2.43 -14.23 22.05
C GLY A 142 -3.94 -14.09 21.80
N GLN A 143 -4.42 -12.90 21.45
CA GLN A 143 -5.84 -12.66 21.13
C GLN A 143 -6.19 -13.23 19.76
N VAL A 144 -5.37 -12.95 18.74
CA VAL A 144 -5.57 -13.47 17.39
C VAL A 144 -5.47 -14.99 17.36
N ARG A 145 -4.48 -15.58 18.02
CA ARG A 145 -4.33 -17.03 18.13
C ARG A 145 -5.56 -17.72 18.74
N LYS A 146 -6.25 -17.08 19.69
CA LYS A 146 -7.49 -17.65 20.27
C LYS A 146 -8.64 -17.69 19.28
N LYS A 147 -8.68 -16.76 18.33
CA LYS A 147 -9.71 -16.66 17.29
C LYS A 147 -9.40 -17.53 16.07
N LEU A 148 -8.17 -18.03 15.91
CA LEU A 148 -7.82 -18.96 14.84
C LEU A 148 -8.53 -20.32 14.99
N PRO A 149 -8.80 -21.02 13.88
CA PRO A 149 -9.33 -22.38 13.90
C PRO A 149 -8.49 -23.31 14.78
N LYS A 150 -9.17 -24.17 15.54
CA LYS A 150 -8.52 -25.08 16.51
C LYS A 150 -7.41 -25.93 15.86
N LEU A 151 -7.65 -26.41 14.63
CA LEU A 151 -6.67 -27.17 13.83
C LEU A 151 -5.34 -26.43 13.66
N LEU A 152 -5.38 -25.14 13.28
CA LEU A 152 -4.17 -24.32 13.17
C LEU A 152 -3.55 -24.05 14.54
N ARG A 153 -4.36 -23.75 15.54
CA ARG A 153 -3.89 -23.41 16.90
C ARG A 153 -3.11 -24.54 17.55
N GLU A 154 -3.50 -25.79 17.30
CA GLU A 154 -2.79 -26.98 17.81
C GLU A 154 -1.45 -27.19 17.12
N LYS A 155 -1.34 -26.86 15.83
CA LYS A 155 -0.11 -27.02 15.05
C LYS A 155 0.92 -25.94 15.26
N ILE A 156 0.51 -24.68 15.30
CA ILE A 156 1.44 -23.56 15.44
C ILE A 156 2.06 -23.48 16.85
N GLY A 157 1.48 -24.16 17.84
CA GLY A 157 1.97 -24.09 19.22
C GLY A 157 1.64 -22.75 19.89
N ALA A 158 2.22 -22.47 21.05
CA ALA A 158 2.06 -21.22 21.79
C ALA A 158 3.43 -20.64 22.16
N GLY A 159 3.48 -19.37 22.56
CA GLY A 159 4.72 -18.74 23.06
C GLY A 159 5.62 -18.15 21.97
N HIS A 160 5.05 -17.68 20.87
CA HIS A 160 5.81 -16.95 19.85
C HIS A 160 6.31 -15.61 20.42
N GLU A 161 7.59 -15.31 20.16
CA GLU A 161 8.29 -14.13 20.70
C GLU A 161 7.92 -12.85 19.95
N ASP A 162 7.44 -12.97 18.72
CA ASP A 162 7.10 -11.85 17.85
C ASP A 162 6.08 -12.25 16.77
N TRP A 163 5.57 -11.27 16.01
CA TRP A 163 4.62 -11.54 14.93
C TRP A 163 5.28 -12.27 13.75
N THR A 164 6.56 -12.06 13.52
CA THR A 164 7.31 -12.70 12.43
C THR A 164 7.32 -14.22 12.60
N SER A 165 7.66 -14.71 13.78
CA SER A 165 7.69 -16.12 14.17
C SER A 165 6.29 -16.73 14.20
N PHE A 166 5.29 -16.00 14.70
CA PHE A 166 3.89 -16.46 14.68
C PHE A 166 3.36 -16.64 13.25
N LEU A 167 3.53 -15.63 12.39
CA LEU A 167 3.03 -15.69 11.01
C LEU A 167 3.79 -16.70 10.17
N LYS A 168 5.10 -16.86 10.42
CA LYS A 168 5.88 -17.94 9.82
C LYS A 168 5.32 -19.31 10.20
N ALA A 169 5.05 -19.54 11.49
CA ALA A 169 4.48 -20.80 11.95
C ALA A 169 3.11 -21.09 11.29
N VAL A 170 2.30 -20.07 11.04
CA VAL A 170 1.03 -20.22 10.31
C VAL A 170 1.26 -20.58 8.83
N ARG A 171 2.22 -19.95 8.16
CA ARG A 171 2.55 -20.26 6.74
C ARG A 171 3.16 -21.64 6.56
N ASP A 172 3.93 -22.11 7.53
CA ASP A 172 4.64 -23.39 7.49
C ASP A 172 3.73 -24.58 7.87
N VAL A 173 2.44 -24.35 8.16
CA VAL A 173 1.50 -25.45 8.43
C VAL A 173 1.28 -26.26 7.16
N ASP A 174 1.56 -27.56 7.26
CA ASP A 174 1.42 -28.51 6.16
C ASP A 174 -0.03 -28.57 5.63
N THR A 175 -0.17 -28.46 4.31
CA THR A 175 -1.46 -28.39 3.62
C THR A 175 -2.19 -29.73 3.56
N ASP A 176 -1.48 -30.85 3.56
CA ASP A 176 -2.09 -32.18 3.60
C ASP A 176 -2.71 -32.42 4.97
N HIS A 177 -2.06 -31.95 6.03
CA HIS A 177 -2.64 -31.98 7.38
C HIS A 177 -3.89 -31.10 7.52
N ILE A 178 -3.91 -29.93 6.87
CA ILE A 178 -5.10 -29.08 6.83
C ILE A 178 -6.25 -29.78 6.11
N ARG A 179 -5.98 -30.42 4.96
CA ARG A 179 -7.02 -31.14 4.18
C ARG A 179 -7.57 -32.35 4.91
N GLU A 180 -6.72 -33.13 5.59
CA GLU A 180 -7.16 -34.25 6.43
C GLU A 180 -7.98 -33.78 7.63
N GLY A 181 -7.55 -32.71 8.31
CA GLY A 181 -8.27 -32.16 9.46
C GLY A 181 -9.63 -31.55 9.12
N VAL A 182 -9.76 -30.95 7.93
CA VAL A 182 -11.04 -30.41 7.42
C VAL A 182 -12.01 -31.52 6.98
N ALA A 183 -11.50 -32.65 6.49
CA ALA A 183 -12.35 -33.78 6.05
C ALA A 183 -12.97 -34.60 7.20
N ILE A 184 -12.49 -34.42 8.43
CA ILE A 184 -12.94 -35.15 9.63
C ILE A 184 -14.07 -34.38 10.37
N TRP A 185 -14.42 -33.17 9.92
CA TRP A 185 -15.43 -32.30 10.55
C TRP A 185 -16.61 -32.00 9.62
#